data_AF-A0AA41Q7E1-F1
#
_entry.id   AF-A0AA41Q7E1-F1
#
_cell.length_a   1.000
_cell.length_b   1.000
_cell.length_c   1.000
_cell.angle_alpha   90.00
_cell.angle_beta   90.00
_cell.angle_gamma   90.00
#
_symmetry.space_group_name_H-M   'P 1'
#
loop_
_entity.id
_entity.type
_entity.pdbx_description
1 polymer ?
#
loop_
_entity_poly.entity_id
_entity_poly.type
_entity_poly.pdbx_seq_one_letter_code
_entity_poly.pdbx_strand_id
1 'polypeptide(L)'
;MTTATDYLSGTRATTAALFEVRPYTPHCGVIRAEGDHAVIGISPGNSYFSAQRILDLARWGLAEFDRVDLVYTDLHVAEMYEALGYGSDDARRKAVKNLRGVRAKVTAAVETSGGGSGRLRGHAMSDFTEIPAYRAIHHHLKELLADDEDFRRTCDALVDSFLTAKVLDGRAGTARQREVCLEYVCAEAPLFLDTPAILKVPSSLNCYHQLLPMAELLYSRGSGLRASRNQGHAIVTPAEGESDGR
;
A
#
# COMPACT_ATOMS: atom_id res chain seq x y z
N MET A 1 -10.63 35.97 21.60
CA MET A 1 -11.74 35.47 20.76
C MET A 1 -11.10 34.73 19.60
N THR A 2 -10.75 33.46 19.82
CA THR A 2 -10.07 32.61 18.83
C THR A 2 -11.13 32.12 17.85
N THR A 3 -10.96 32.42 16.56
CA THR A 3 -11.98 32.09 15.56
C THR A 3 -11.95 30.60 15.22
N ALA A 4 -13.08 30.02 14.80
CA ALA A 4 -13.16 28.60 14.41
C ALA A 4 -12.14 28.21 13.32
N THR A 5 -11.72 29.19 12.51
CA THR A 5 -10.68 29.07 11.48
C THR A 5 -9.30 28.80 12.08
N ASP A 6 -8.96 29.39 13.23
CA ASP A 6 -7.68 29.16 13.93
C ASP A 6 -7.61 27.76 14.56
N TYR A 7 -8.74 27.23 15.05
CA TYR A 7 -8.82 25.87 15.61
C TYR A 7 -8.72 24.79 14.53
N LEU A 8 -9.37 24.98 13.38
CA LEU A 8 -9.27 24.08 12.23
C LEU A 8 -7.87 24.12 11.60
N SER A 9 -7.26 25.31 11.51
CA SER A 9 -5.87 25.48 11.05
C SER A 9 -4.86 24.83 12.00
N GLY A 10 -5.03 25.02 13.32
CA GLY A 10 -4.20 24.40 14.35
C GLY A 10 -4.29 22.87 14.36
N THR A 11 -5.50 22.32 14.19
CA THR A 11 -5.72 20.86 14.18
C THR A 11 -5.17 20.20 12.90
N ARG A 12 -5.25 20.90 11.76
CA ARG A 12 -4.67 20.43 10.50
C ARG A 12 -3.14 20.37 10.57
N ALA A 13 -2.50 21.40 11.15
CA ALA A 13 -1.06 21.44 11.37
C ALA A 13 -0.56 20.36 12.35
N THR A 14 -1.31 20.05 13.42
CA THR A 14 -0.92 18.99 14.37
C THR A 14 -1.07 17.59 13.79
N THR A 15 -2.04 17.36 12.90
CA THR A 15 -2.27 16.04 12.30
C THR A 15 -1.30 15.74 11.15
N ALA A 16 -0.94 16.76 10.36
CA ALA A 16 0.08 16.65 9.32
C ALA A 16 1.47 16.32 9.89
N ALA A 17 1.75 16.75 11.14
CA ALA A 17 3.02 16.51 11.83
C ALA A 17 3.18 15.10 12.40
N LEU A 18 2.14 14.25 12.39
CA LEU A 18 2.19 12.88 12.95
C LEU A 18 3.09 11.94 12.15
N PHE A 19 3.31 12.23 10.86
CA PHE A 19 4.06 11.37 9.97
C PHE A 19 5.17 12.12 9.23
N GLU A 20 6.35 11.50 9.21
CA GLU A 20 7.38 11.82 8.24
C GLU A 20 7.03 11.16 6.90
N VAL A 21 7.04 11.97 5.84
CA VAL A 21 6.69 11.53 4.49
C VAL A 21 7.89 11.75 3.58
N ARG A 22 8.41 10.65 3.03
CA ARG A 22 9.55 10.64 2.12
C ARG A 22 9.10 10.17 0.73
N PRO A 23 8.80 11.10 -0.21
CA PRO A 23 8.53 10.75 -1.59
C PRO A 23 9.72 10.01 -2.21
N TYR A 24 9.45 8.97 -2.98
CA TYR A 24 10.51 8.08 -3.49
C TYR A 24 11.39 8.76 -4.55
N THR A 25 10.81 9.63 -5.38
CA THR A 25 11.53 10.46 -6.35
C THR A 25 11.12 11.93 -6.22
N PRO A 26 11.89 12.89 -6.78
CA PRO A 26 11.46 14.29 -6.84
C PRO A 26 10.09 14.49 -7.49
N HIS A 27 9.77 13.67 -8.51
CA HIS A 27 8.45 13.71 -9.17
C HIS A 27 7.32 13.22 -8.25
N CYS A 28 7.57 12.22 -7.40
CA CYS A 28 6.61 11.82 -6.37
C CYS A 28 6.37 12.97 -5.37
N GLY A 29 7.36 13.84 -5.15
CA GLY A 29 7.22 15.04 -4.34
C GLY A 29 6.28 16.07 -4.96
N VAL A 30 6.25 16.18 -6.29
CA VAL A 30 5.28 17.01 -7.02
C VAL A 30 3.87 16.45 -6.85
N ILE A 31 3.68 15.15 -7.09
CA ILE A 31 2.37 14.47 -6.92
C ILE A 31 1.85 14.62 -5.47
N ARG A 32 2.74 14.50 -4.48
CA ARG A 32 2.37 14.77 -3.08
C ARG A 32 1.87 16.20 -2.89
N ALA A 33 2.57 17.18 -3.47
CA ALA A 33 2.22 18.60 -3.32
C ALA A 33 0.91 18.98 -4.02
N GLU A 34 0.52 18.26 -5.08
CA GLU A 34 -0.79 18.40 -5.73
C GLU A 34 -1.94 18.00 -4.80
N GLY A 35 -1.75 16.95 -3.99
CA GLY A 35 -2.71 16.59 -2.94
C GLY A 35 -4.02 15.99 -3.44
N ASP A 36 -4.11 15.51 -4.68
CA ASP A 36 -5.38 15.01 -5.23
C ASP A 36 -5.87 13.74 -4.50
N HIS A 37 -4.97 12.76 -4.32
CA HIS A 37 -5.36 11.45 -3.81
C HIS A 37 -4.20 10.71 -3.12
N ALA A 38 -4.53 9.97 -2.06
CA ALA A 38 -3.64 9.00 -1.45
C ALA A 38 -4.27 7.60 -1.36
N VAL A 39 -3.50 6.58 -1.74
CA VAL A 39 -3.75 5.18 -1.35
C VAL A 39 -2.89 4.88 -0.14
N ILE A 40 -3.49 4.39 0.94
CA ILE A 40 -2.75 3.93 2.12
C ILE A 40 -2.90 2.41 2.20
N GLY A 41 -1.81 1.69 1.88
CA GLY A 41 -1.77 0.24 1.90
C GLY A 41 -1.67 -0.31 3.33
N ILE A 42 -2.47 -1.32 3.66
CA ILE A 42 -2.57 -1.90 5.01
C ILE A 42 -2.45 -3.43 4.91
N SER A 43 -1.35 -3.97 5.42
CA SER A 43 -1.12 -5.42 5.34
C SER A 43 -1.78 -6.17 6.50
N PRO A 44 -2.49 -7.29 6.24
CA PRO A 44 -3.13 -8.08 7.27
C PRO A 44 -2.11 -8.75 8.18
N GLY A 45 -2.39 -8.77 9.49
CA GLY A 45 -1.53 -9.45 10.47
C GLY A 45 -0.19 -8.77 10.76
N ASN A 46 0.07 -7.59 10.18
CA ASN A 46 1.24 -6.78 10.49
C ASN A 46 0.96 -5.90 11.71
N SER A 47 1.78 -6.03 12.75
CA SER A 47 1.63 -5.31 14.03
C SER A 47 1.80 -3.80 13.91
N TYR A 48 2.48 -3.31 12.86
CA TYR A 48 2.58 -1.87 12.55
C TYR A 48 1.19 -1.22 12.43
N PHE A 49 0.23 -1.94 11.83
CA PHE A 49 -1.13 -1.45 11.61
C PHE A 49 -2.02 -1.72 12.83
N SER A 50 -1.72 -1.05 13.93
CA SER A 50 -2.62 -0.93 15.09
C SER A 50 -3.90 -0.17 14.68
N ALA A 51 -4.98 -0.31 15.46
CA ALA A 51 -6.22 0.44 15.18
C ALA A 51 -5.98 1.96 15.25
N GLN A 52 -5.18 2.40 16.23
CA GLN A 52 -4.78 3.78 16.40
C GLN A 52 -3.94 4.28 15.21
N ARG A 53 -2.94 3.50 14.77
CA ARG A 53 -2.10 3.85 13.62
C ARG A 53 -2.91 4.04 12.33
N ILE A 54 -3.88 3.16 12.07
CA ILE A 54 -4.76 3.28 10.89
C ILE A 54 -5.63 4.54 11.00
N LEU A 55 -6.15 4.85 12.19
CA LEU A 55 -6.94 6.05 12.44
C LEU A 55 -6.10 7.32 12.21
N ASP A 56 -4.86 7.34 12.71
CA ASP A 56 -3.97 8.49 12.54
C ASP A 56 -3.53 8.66 11.08
N LEU A 57 -3.23 7.57 10.37
CA LEU A 57 -2.99 7.58 8.92
C LEU A 57 -4.21 8.12 8.15
N ALA A 58 -5.42 7.75 8.53
CA ALA A 58 -6.63 8.24 7.88
C ALA A 58 -6.82 9.76 8.10
N ARG A 59 -6.57 10.24 9.32
CA ARG A 59 -6.66 11.67 9.66
C ARG A 59 -5.58 12.49 8.96
N TRP A 60 -4.35 11.99 8.97
CA TRP A 60 -3.23 12.57 8.22
C TRP A 60 -3.58 12.67 6.73
N GLY A 61 -4.04 11.56 6.13
CA GLY A 61 -4.44 11.54 4.73
C GLY A 61 -5.52 12.58 4.41
N LEU A 62 -6.55 12.69 5.25
CA LEU A 62 -7.63 13.67 5.05
C LEU A 62 -7.19 15.14 5.20
N ALA A 63 -6.11 15.38 5.96
CA ALA A 63 -5.52 16.70 6.11
C ALA A 63 -4.69 17.11 4.88
N GLU A 64 -4.01 16.15 4.26
CA GLU A 64 -3.06 16.37 3.16
C GLU A 64 -3.67 16.18 1.76
N PHE A 65 -4.72 15.36 1.62
CA PHE A 65 -5.27 14.96 0.32
C PHE A 65 -6.78 15.20 0.19
N ASP A 66 -7.23 15.52 -1.02
CA ASP A 66 -8.64 15.73 -1.33
C ASP A 66 -9.46 14.44 -1.21
N ARG A 67 -8.86 13.29 -1.57
CA ARG A 67 -9.45 11.96 -1.39
C ARG A 67 -8.42 10.94 -0.88
N VAL A 68 -8.88 10.02 -0.04
CA VAL A 68 -8.06 8.95 0.57
C VAL A 68 -8.79 7.62 0.47
N ASP A 69 -8.08 6.60 -0.01
CA ASP A 69 -8.57 5.23 -0.06
C ASP A 69 -7.63 4.35 0.79
N LEU A 70 -8.14 3.82 1.90
CA LEU A 70 -7.47 2.82 2.73
C LEU A 70 -7.66 1.46 2.07
N VAL A 71 -6.56 0.80 1.67
CA VAL A 71 -6.63 -0.47 0.96
C VAL A 71 -5.96 -1.55 1.80
N TYR A 72 -6.71 -2.59 2.17
CA TYR A 72 -6.12 -3.77 2.80
C TYR A 72 -5.99 -4.93 1.83
N THR A 73 -4.84 -5.60 1.87
CA THR A 73 -4.58 -6.73 0.98
C THR A 73 -5.27 -7.99 1.48
N ASP A 74 -6.16 -8.55 0.67
CA ASP A 74 -6.93 -9.76 0.97
C ASP A 74 -6.73 -10.91 -0.02
N LEU A 75 -5.93 -10.68 -1.06
CA LEU A 75 -5.52 -11.68 -2.03
C LEU A 75 -4.24 -12.39 -1.61
N HIS A 76 -4.11 -13.69 -1.92
CA HIS A 76 -2.93 -14.53 -1.70
C HIS A 76 -2.43 -14.65 -0.24
N VAL A 77 -3.23 -14.26 0.76
CA VAL A 77 -2.80 -14.19 2.17
C VAL A 77 -2.63 -15.57 2.80
N ALA A 78 -3.51 -16.52 2.48
CA ALA A 78 -3.39 -17.89 3.00
C ALA A 78 -2.21 -18.61 2.35
N GLU A 79 -2.06 -18.48 1.04
CA GLU A 79 -0.96 -19.00 0.24
C GLU A 79 0.36 -18.46 0.75
N MET A 80 0.43 -17.17 1.11
CA MET A 80 1.62 -16.59 1.72
C MET A 80 1.92 -17.27 3.06
N TYR A 81 0.94 -17.49 3.95
CA TYR A 81 1.20 -18.24 5.18
C TYR A 81 1.66 -19.68 4.92
N GLU A 82 1.07 -20.40 3.97
CA GLU A 82 1.54 -21.73 3.59
C GLU A 82 2.99 -21.70 3.10
N ALA A 83 3.31 -20.73 2.24
CA ALA A 83 4.66 -20.50 1.77
C ALA A 83 5.63 -20.26 2.93
N LEU A 84 5.19 -19.64 4.03
CA LEU A 84 5.98 -19.43 5.24
C LEU A 84 6.03 -20.62 6.20
N GLY A 85 5.54 -21.79 5.78
CA GLY A 85 5.67 -23.04 6.52
C GLY A 85 4.52 -23.35 7.47
N TYR A 86 3.41 -22.60 7.39
CA TYR A 86 2.17 -23.01 8.05
C TYR A 86 1.54 -24.19 7.31
N GLY A 87 0.94 -25.14 8.04
CA GLY A 87 0.08 -26.14 7.43
C GLY A 87 -1.16 -25.48 6.80
N SER A 88 -1.71 -26.06 5.73
CA SER A 88 -2.79 -25.42 4.94
C SER A 88 -4.00 -24.99 5.78
N ASP A 89 -4.46 -25.85 6.70
CA ASP A 89 -5.57 -25.52 7.60
C ASP A 89 -5.22 -24.36 8.56
N ASP A 90 -3.98 -24.32 9.07
CA ASP A 90 -3.51 -23.25 9.95
C ASP A 90 -3.35 -21.93 9.19
N ALA A 91 -2.79 -21.99 7.99
CA ALA A 91 -2.64 -20.86 7.09
C ALA A 91 -3.99 -20.23 6.76
N ARG A 92 -4.99 -21.04 6.37
CA ARG A 92 -6.35 -20.59 6.10
C ARG A 92 -7.00 -19.98 7.34
N ARG A 93 -6.93 -20.63 8.50
CA ARG A 93 -7.50 -20.10 9.75
C ARG A 93 -6.86 -18.77 10.14
N LYS A 94 -5.54 -18.66 10.02
CA LYS A 94 -4.77 -17.45 10.31
C LYS A 94 -5.11 -16.31 9.34
N ALA A 95 -5.21 -16.59 8.04
CA ALA A 95 -5.63 -15.63 7.03
C ALA A 95 -7.04 -15.08 7.34
N VAL A 96 -8.03 -15.94 7.56
CA VAL A 96 -9.40 -15.51 7.91
C VAL A 96 -9.42 -14.62 9.14
N LYS A 97 -8.69 -15.00 10.21
CA LYS A 97 -8.59 -14.19 11.43
C LYS A 97 -7.99 -12.81 11.14
N ASN A 98 -6.88 -12.76 10.43
CA ASN A 98 -6.16 -11.50 10.16
C ASN A 98 -6.93 -10.60 9.19
N LEU A 99 -7.62 -11.17 8.21
CA LEU A 99 -8.48 -10.44 7.27
C LEU A 99 -9.70 -9.83 7.98
N ARG A 100 -10.36 -10.58 8.86
CA ARG A 100 -11.44 -10.03 9.70
C ARG A 100 -10.94 -8.88 10.57
N GLY A 101 -9.77 -9.05 11.19
CA GLY A 101 -9.16 -8.02 12.04
C GLY A 101 -8.81 -6.74 11.29
N VAL A 102 -8.14 -6.84 10.14
CA VAL A 102 -7.76 -5.64 9.37
C VAL A 102 -8.98 -4.94 8.78
N ARG A 103 -9.95 -5.69 8.26
CA ARG A 103 -11.21 -5.13 7.75
C ARG A 103 -11.94 -4.34 8.83
N ALA A 104 -12.10 -4.91 10.03
CA ALA A 104 -12.76 -4.22 11.14
C ALA A 104 -12.06 -2.92 11.52
N LYS A 105 -10.72 -2.91 11.58
CA LYS A 105 -9.95 -1.69 11.86
C LYS A 105 -10.11 -0.63 10.79
N VAL A 106 -10.06 -1.01 9.51
CA VAL A 106 -10.25 -0.09 8.37
C VAL A 106 -11.66 0.50 8.39
N THR A 107 -12.69 -0.34 8.54
CA THR A 107 -14.08 0.13 8.65
C THR A 107 -14.26 1.11 9.80
N ALA A 108 -13.75 0.79 11.00
CA ALA A 108 -13.83 1.68 12.15
C ALA A 108 -13.13 3.03 11.93
N ALA A 109 -11.96 3.04 11.27
CA ALA A 109 -11.25 4.27 10.93
C ALA A 109 -12.04 5.15 9.94
N VAL A 110 -12.66 4.53 8.93
CA VAL A 110 -13.52 5.21 7.96
C VAL A 110 -14.76 5.79 8.64
N GLU A 111 -15.43 5.03 9.51
CA GLU A 111 -16.60 5.50 10.26
C GLU A 111 -16.27 6.66 11.19
N THR A 112 -15.11 6.58 11.86
CA THR A 112 -14.67 7.60 12.83
C THR A 112 -14.23 8.90 12.16
N SER A 113 -13.53 8.83 11.02
CA SER A 113 -12.88 9.99 10.40
C SER A 113 -13.56 10.50 9.12
N GLY A 114 -14.32 9.65 8.43
CA GLY A 114 -14.88 9.96 7.11
C GLY A 114 -16.00 11.00 7.12
N GLY A 115 -16.67 11.19 8.26
CA GLY A 115 -17.65 12.26 8.48
C GLY A 115 -18.79 12.31 7.44
N GLY A 116 -19.08 11.20 6.75
CA GLY A 116 -20.07 11.14 5.66
C GLY A 116 -19.70 11.87 4.36
N SER A 117 -18.52 12.51 4.28
CA SER A 117 -18.10 13.33 3.14
C SER A 117 -17.75 12.52 1.87
N GLY A 118 -17.54 11.21 2.01
CA GLY A 118 -17.09 10.34 0.91
C GLY A 118 -15.63 10.52 0.50
N ARG A 119 -14.89 11.45 1.15
CA ARG A 119 -13.45 11.70 0.92
C ARG A 119 -12.54 10.60 1.44
N LEU A 120 -12.98 9.83 2.44
CA LEU A 120 -12.26 8.67 2.97
C LEU A 120 -13.05 7.40 2.67
N ARG A 121 -12.40 6.41 2.08
CA ARG A 121 -13.00 5.10 1.74
C ARG A 121 -12.10 3.96 2.20
N GLY A 122 -12.71 2.80 2.44
CA GLY A 122 -12.00 1.57 2.77
C GLY A 122 -12.32 0.51 1.73
N HIS A 123 -11.28 -0.16 1.23
CA HIS A 123 -11.36 -1.15 0.17
C HIS A 123 -10.59 -2.42 0.52
N ALA A 124 -11.15 -3.56 0.14
CA ALA A 124 -10.37 -4.77 -0.04
C ALA A 124 -9.61 -4.66 -1.37
N MET A 125 -8.41 -5.21 -1.47
CA MET A 125 -7.70 -5.26 -2.76
C MET A 125 -8.52 -6.01 -3.82
N SER A 126 -9.25 -7.06 -3.41
CA SER A 126 -10.16 -7.82 -4.27
C SER A 126 -11.28 -6.98 -4.88
N ASP A 127 -11.64 -5.82 -4.31
CA ASP A 127 -12.65 -4.92 -4.88
C ASP A 127 -12.21 -4.37 -6.26
N PHE A 128 -10.90 -4.35 -6.53
CA PHE A 128 -10.35 -3.80 -7.77
C PHE A 128 -10.24 -4.82 -8.90
N THR A 129 -10.35 -6.12 -8.63
CA THR A 129 -10.08 -7.17 -9.64
C THR A 129 -11.05 -7.14 -10.82
N GLU A 130 -12.24 -6.56 -10.62
CA GLU A 130 -13.25 -6.39 -11.67
C GLU A 130 -13.15 -5.05 -12.41
N ILE A 131 -12.26 -4.14 -11.99
CA ILE A 131 -12.09 -2.85 -12.67
C ILE A 131 -11.28 -3.07 -13.96
N PRO A 132 -11.77 -2.62 -15.14
CA PRO A 132 -11.08 -2.85 -16.40
C PRO A 132 -9.62 -2.36 -16.43
N ALA A 133 -9.35 -1.19 -15.84
CA ALA A 133 -7.99 -0.65 -15.76
C ALA A 133 -7.06 -1.55 -14.92
N TYR A 134 -7.53 -2.02 -13.75
CA TYR A 134 -6.77 -2.94 -12.91
C TYR A 134 -6.47 -4.24 -13.68
N ARG A 135 -7.49 -4.83 -14.33
CA ARG A 135 -7.33 -6.06 -15.11
C ARG A 135 -6.34 -5.91 -16.26
N ALA A 136 -6.41 -4.82 -17.01
CA ALA A 136 -5.49 -4.57 -18.11
C ALA A 136 -4.04 -4.49 -17.63
N ILE A 137 -3.79 -3.75 -16.54
CA ILE A 137 -2.45 -3.61 -15.96
C ILE A 137 -1.96 -4.95 -15.40
N HIS A 138 -2.80 -5.66 -14.65
CA HIS A 138 -2.47 -6.96 -14.08
C HIS A 138 -2.17 -8.00 -15.17
N HIS A 139 -2.98 -8.05 -16.23
CA HIS A 139 -2.75 -8.93 -17.38
C HIS A 139 -1.42 -8.62 -18.06
N HIS A 140 -1.16 -7.35 -18.35
CA HIS A 140 0.08 -6.92 -18.98
C HIS A 140 1.31 -7.30 -18.14
N LEU A 141 1.23 -7.18 -16.81
CA LEU A 141 2.29 -7.61 -15.91
C LEU A 141 2.54 -9.13 -16.00
N LYS A 142 1.47 -9.92 -16.10
CA LYS A 142 1.58 -11.38 -16.25
C LYS A 142 2.16 -11.78 -17.60
N GLU A 143 1.82 -11.07 -18.68
CA GLU A 143 2.44 -11.25 -20.00
C GLU A 143 3.94 -10.94 -19.95
N LEU A 144 4.34 -9.80 -19.38
CA LEU A 144 5.77 -9.47 -19.21
C LEU A 144 6.53 -10.53 -18.41
N LEU A 145 5.93 -11.07 -17.35
CA LEU A 145 6.55 -12.14 -16.56
C LEU A 145 6.67 -13.48 -17.29
N ALA A 146 5.87 -13.70 -18.34
CA ALA A 146 5.88 -14.91 -19.16
C ALA A 146 6.82 -14.77 -20.36
N ASP A 147 6.83 -13.60 -20.99
CA ASP A 147 7.43 -13.40 -22.32
C ASP A 147 8.75 -12.60 -22.29
N ASP A 148 9.03 -11.86 -21.21
CA ASP A 148 10.26 -11.07 -21.03
C ASP A 148 11.15 -11.68 -19.93
N GLU A 149 12.17 -12.43 -20.34
CA GLU A 149 13.11 -13.07 -19.42
C GLU A 149 13.91 -12.07 -18.57
N ASP A 150 14.23 -10.89 -19.11
CA ASP A 150 15.00 -9.87 -18.40
C ASP A 150 14.14 -9.25 -17.30
N PHE A 151 12.87 -8.97 -17.61
CA PHE A 151 11.88 -8.53 -16.64
C PHE A 151 11.67 -9.59 -15.57
N ARG A 152 11.50 -10.86 -15.96
CA ARG A 152 11.33 -11.97 -15.03
C ARG A 152 12.51 -12.10 -14.07
N ARG A 153 13.75 -12.09 -14.56
CA ARG A 153 14.96 -12.16 -13.70
C ARG A 153 15.02 -10.99 -12.72
N THR A 154 14.61 -9.79 -13.15
CA THR A 154 14.57 -8.61 -12.29
C THR A 154 13.54 -8.77 -11.17
N CYS A 155 12.33 -9.24 -11.49
CA CYS A 155 11.30 -9.54 -10.50
C CYS A 155 11.74 -10.63 -9.52
N ASP A 156 12.34 -11.71 -10.01
CA ASP A 156 12.83 -12.81 -9.17
C ASP A 156 13.91 -12.32 -8.20
N ALA A 157 14.85 -11.47 -8.65
CA ALA A 157 15.88 -10.87 -7.79
C ALA A 157 15.30 -9.97 -6.69
N LEU A 158 14.28 -9.18 -7.01
CA LEU A 158 13.58 -8.32 -6.04
C LEU A 158 12.80 -9.15 -5.01
N VAL A 159 12.11 -10.19 -5.46
CA VAL A 159 11.41 -11.14 -4.59
C VAL A 159 12.39 -11.86 -3.67
N ASP A 160 13.54 -12.29 -4.19
CA ASP A 160 14.58 -12.96 -3.39
C ASP A 160 15.15 -12.04 -2.30
N SER A 161 15.45 -10.79 -2.66
CA SER A 161 15.92 -9.79 -1.71
C SER A 161 14.89 -9.55 -0.61
N PHE A 162 13.61 -9.41 -0.98
CA PHE A 162 12.52 -9.21 -0.04
C PHE A 162 12.32 -10.40 0.90
N LEU A 163 12.18 -11.60 0.35
CA LEU A 163 11.98 -12.82 1.13
C LEU A 163 13.14 -13.03 2.11
N THR A 164 14.37 -12.90 1.63
CA THR A 164 15.58 -13.07 2.45
C THR A 164 15.63 -12.04 3.58
N ALA A 165 15.41 -10.76 3.28
CA ALA A 165 15.61 -9.68 4.25
C ALA A 165 14.45 -9.47 5.22
N LYS A 166 13.22 -9.78 4.82
CA LYS A 166 12.00 -9.39 5.57
C LYS A 166 11.16 -10.54 6.09
N VAL A 167 11.40 -11.74 5.58
CA VAL A 167 10.45 -12.85 5.74
C VAL A 167 11.11 -14.13 6.25
N LEU A 168 12.32 -14.44 5.77
CA LEU A 168 13.00 -15.72 5.99
C LEU A 168 14.24 -15.61 6.89
N ASP A 169 14.47 -14.45 7.52
CA ASP A 169 15.57 -14.15 8.43
C ASP A 169 16.95 -14.50 7.83
N GLY A 170 17.20 -14.04 6.60
CA GLY A 170 18.46 -14.24 5.90
C GLY A 170 18.57 -15.56 5.13
N ARG A 171 17.55 -16.43 5.15
CA ARG A 171 17.53 -17.68 4.38
C ARG A 171 16.99 -17.45 2.96
N ALA A 172 17.51 -18.22 2.01
CA ALA A 172 17.02 -18.23 0.64
C ALA A 172 15.59 -18.81 0.58
N GLY A 173 14.74 -18.21 -0.27
CA GLY A 173 13.39 -18.69 -0.54
C GLY A 173 13.35 -19.95 -1.39
N THR A 174 12.38 -20.81 -1.12
CA THR A 174 12.02 -21.94 -1.99
C THR A 174 11.34 -21.44 -3.26
N ALA A 175 11.30 -22.27 -4.30
CA ALA A 175 10.59 -21.94 -5.55
C ALA A 175 9.11 -21.59 -5.31
N ARG A 176 8.43 -22.33 -4.42
CA ARG A 176 7.04 -22.06 -4.07
C ARG A 176 6.86 -20.73 -3.33
N GLN A 177 7.78 -20.39 -2.42
CA GLN A 177 7.76 -19.10 -1.72
C GLN A 177 7.92 -17.92 -2.68
N ARG A 178 8.83 -18.05 -3.66
CA ARG A 178 9.02 -17.04 -4.71
C ARG A 178 7.77 -16.86 -5.56
N GLU A 179 7.18 -17.96 -6.03
CA GLU A 179 5.98 -17.95 -6.85
C GLU A 179 4.82 -17.24 -6.14
N VAL A 180 4.51 -17.63 -4.91
CA VAL A 180 3.43 -17.02 -4.12
C VAL A 180 3.72 -15.55 -3.81
N CYS A 181 4.98 -15.22 -3.49
CA CYS A 181 5.37 -13.84 -3.26
C CYS A 181 5.22 -12.98 -4.51
N LEU A 182 5.56 -13.53 -5.68
CA LEU A 182 5.38 -12.85 -6.96
C LEU A 182 3.89 -12.66 -7.28
N GLU A 183 3.02 -13.64 -7.04
CA GLU A 183 1.57 -13.50 -7.20
C GLU A 183 1.01 -12.39 -6.30
N TYR A 184 1.38 -12.40 -5.02
CA TYR A 184 0.98 -11.38 -4.06
C TYR A 184 1.41 -9.97 -4.53
N VAL A 185 2.66 -9.83 -4.94
CA VAL A 185 3.22 -8.55 -5.43
C VAL A 185 2.55 -8.11 -6.73
N CYS A 186 2.26 -9.04 -7.65
CA CYS A 186 1.54 -8.75 -8.89
C CYS A 186 0.13 -8.25 -8.63
N ALA A 187 -0.55 -8.78 -7.60
CA ALA A 187 -1.89 -8.34 -7.23
C ALA A 187 -1.89 -6.88 -6.70
N GLU A 188 -0.82 -6.45 -6.03
CA GLU A 188 -0.69 -5.07 -5.53
C GLU A 188 -0.18 -4.09 -6.59
N ALA A 189 0.66 -4.54 -7.52
CA ALA A 189 1.37 -3.72 -8.51
C ALA A 189 0.48 -2.74 -9.30
N PRO A 190 -0.77 -3.05 -9.71
CA PRO A 190 -1.62 -2.10 -10.41
C PRO A 190 -1.83 -0.77 -9.64
N LEU A 191 -1.95 -0.82 -8.31
CA LEU A 191 -2.08 0.40 -7.49
C LEU A 191 -0.75 1.16 -7.33
N PHE A 192 0.39 0.52 -7.62
CA PHE A 192 1.69 1.18 -7.70
C PHE A 192 1.98 1.73 -9.09
N LEU A 193 1.24 1.28 -10.11
CA LEU A 193 1.43 1.64 -11.50
C LEU A 193 0.50 2.75 -11.95
N ASP A 194 -0.80 2.63 -11.72
CA ASP A 194 -1.77 3.60 -12.23
C ASP A 194 -3.08 3.59 -11.43
N THR A 195 -2.98 3.91 -10.13
CA THR A 195 -4.16 4.23 -9.33
C THR A 195 -5.03 5.31 -9.98
N PRO A 196 -4.49 6.39 -10.60
CA PRO A 196 -5.30 7.37 -11.33
C PRO A 196 -6.29 6.73 -12.33
N ALA A 197 -5.83 5.78 -13.15
CA ALA A 197 -6.70 5.07 -14.08
C ALA A 197 -7.72 4.15 -13.41
N ILE A 198 -7.37 3.53 -12.28
CA ILE A 198 -8.21 2.57 -11.53
C ILE A 198 -9.32 3.30 -10.77
N LEU A 199 -8.97 4.32 -9.98
CA LEU A 199 -9.89 5.03 -9.09
C LEU A 199 -10.47 6.33 -9.68
N LYS A 200 -10.09 6.66 -10.91
CA LYS A 200 -10.53 7.85 -11.66
C LYS A 200 -10.22 9.14 -10.90
N VAL A 201 -8.96 9.29 -10.50
CA VAL A 201 -8.42 10.48 -9.82
C VAL A 201 -7.35 11.13 -10.69
N PRO A 202 -7.09 12.45 -10.57
CA PRO A 202 -6.11 13.15 -11.43
C PRO A 202 -4.68 12.64 -11.25
N SER A 203 -4.22 12.57 -10.00
CA SER A 203 -2.95 11.99 -9.57
C SER A 203 -3.16 11.14 -8.31
N SER A 204 -2.18 10.31 -7.93
CA SER A 204 -2.26 9.54 -6.69
C SER A 204 -0.89 9.24 -6.11
N LEU A 205 -0.75 9.42 -4.80
CA LEU A 205 0.39 8.97 -4.02
C LEU A 205 0.08 7.63 -3.34
N ASN A 206 0.82 6.57 -3.66
CA ASN A 206 0.74 5.31 -2.94
C ASN A 206 1.67 5.35 -1.72
N CYS A 207 1.10 5.22 -0.53
CA CYS A 207 1.76 5.44 0.75
C CYS A 207 1.90 4.13 1.51
N TYR A 208 3.13 3.84 1.95
CA TYR A 208 3.42 2.68 2.80
C TYR A 208 4.56 2.97 3.76
N HIS A 209 4.67 2.23 4.86
CA HIS A 209 5.69 2.47 5.89
C HIS A 209 7.08 1.93 5.55
N GLN A 210 7.22 1.24 4.43
CA GLN A 210 8.47 0.64 3.95
C GLN A 210 8.54 0.76 2.44
N LEU A 211 9.76 0.76 1.91
CA LEU A 211 9.97 0.66 0.47
C LEU A 211 9.54 -0.73 0.01
N LEU A 212 8.61 -0.79 -0.95
CA LEU A 212 8.23 -2.05 -1.56
C LEU A 212 9.26 -2.44 -2.62
N PRO A 213 9.60 -3.74 -2.75
CA PRO A 213 10.64 -4.19 -3.68
C PRO A 213 10.41 -3.71 -5.12
N MET A 214 9.15 -3.70 -5.58
CA MET A 214 8.81 -3.22 -6.92
C MET A 214 8.90 -1.71 -7.10
N ALA A 215 8.92 -0.89 -6.04
CA ALA A 215 9.03 0.55 -6.18
C ALA A 215 10.34 0.95 -6.90
N GLU A 216 11.43 0.23 -6.67
CA GLU A 216 12.69 0.48 -7.39
C GLU A 216 12.54 0.26 -8.90
N LEU A 217 11.85 -0.81 -9.29
CA LEU A 217 11.58 -1.14 -10.68
C LEU A 217 10.67 -0.10 -11.36
N LEU A 218 9.59 0.29 -10.68
CA LEU A 218 8.51 1.08 -11.26
C LEU A 218 8.84 2.57 -11.39
N TYR A 219 9.68 3.10 -10.50
CA TYR A 219 9.96 4.54 -10.40
C TYR A 219 11.42 4.90 -10.75
N SER A 220 12.25 3.94 -11.15
CA SER A 220 13.60 4.20 -11.66
C SER A 220 13.60 4.79 -13.07
N ARG A 221 14.71 5.44 -13.44
CA ARG A 221 14.90 5.98 -14.80
C ARG A 221 15.07 4.84 -15.82
N GLY A 222 14.80 5.12 -17.09
CA GLY A 222 14.98 4.18 -18.21
C GLY A 222 13.66 3.71 -18.83
N SER A 223 13.76 2.76 -19.77
CA SER A 223 12.63 2.13 -20.46
C SER A 223 12.16 0.85 -19.76
N GLY A 224 10.95 0.41 -20.08
CA GLY A 224 10.32 -0.79 -19.51
C GLY A 224 9.03 -0.46 -18.75
N LEU A 225 8.55 -1.39 -17.93
CA LEU A 225 7.37 -1.18 -17.08
C LEU A 225 7.63 -0.01 -16.11
N ARG A 226 6.81 1.04 -16.21
CA ARG A 226 6.92 2.24 -15.37
C ARG A 226 5.56 2.66 -14.85
N ALA A 227 5.56 3.26 -13.66
CA ALA A 227 4.37 3.91 -13.15
C ALA A 227 3.94 5.05 -14.09
N SER A 228 2.63 5.26 -14.17
CA SER A 228 2.02 6.40 -14.84
C SER A 228 2.67 7.70 -14.34
N ARG A 229 2.79 8.71 -15.22
CA ARG A 229 3.32 10.03 -14.84
C ARG A 229 2.53 10.72 -13.73
N ASN A 230 1.29 10.28 -13.48
CA ASN A 230 0.42 10.81 -12.44
C ASN A 230 0.39 9.91 -11.18
N GLN A 231 1.22 8.87 -11.15
CA GLN A 231 1.34 7.94 -10.04
C GLN A 231 2.67 8.20 -9.29
N GLY A 232 2.58 8.32 -7.97
CA GLY A 232 3.73 8.49 -7.09
C GLY A 232 3.78 7.44 -6.00
N HIS A 233 4.93 7.33 -5.32
CA HIS A 233 5.11 6.51 -4.12
C HIS A 233 5.82 7.31 -3.02
N ALA A 234 5.42 7.10 -1.78
CA ALA A 234 6.08 7.66 -0.61
C ALA A 234 6.17 6.65 0.53
N ILE A 235 7.29 6.73 1.25
CA ILE A 235 7.45 6.07 2.54
C ILE A 235 6.85 6.99 3.60
N VAL A 236 5.92 6.48 4.41
CA VAL A 236 5.21 7.23 5.45
C VAL A 236 5.41 6.54 6.79
N THR A 237 6.20 7.15 7.66
CA THR A 237 6.57 6.63 8.99
C THR A 237 6.16 7.62 10.08
N PRO A 238 5.93 7.17 11.32
CA PRO A 238 5.64 8.10 12.43
C PRO A 238 6.77 9.11 12.57
N ALA A 239 6.45 10.36 12.89
CA ALA A 239 7.46 11.37 13.19
C ALA A 239 8.22 11.00 14.48
N GLU A 240 9.49 11.41 14.59
CA GLU A 240 10.34 11.10 15.75
C GLU A 240 9.65 11.52 17.07
N GLY A 241 9.55 10.58 18.01
CA GLY A 241 8.88 10.78 19.32
C GLY A 241 7.53 10.09 19.45
N GLU A 242 6.91 9.65 18.35
CA GLU A 242 5.66 8.87 18.36
C GLU A 242 5.90 7.37 18.22
N SER A 243 6.55 6.77 19.22
CA SER A 243 6.43 5.31 19.38
C SER A 243 5.02 5.00 19.89
N ASP A 244 4.27 4.13 19.21
CA ASP A 244 3.12 3.45 19.81
C ASP A 244 3.65 2.61 20.98
N GLY A 245 3.73 3.24 22.15
CA GLY A 245 4.14 2.60 23.39
C GLY A 245 3.07 1.60 23.80
N ARG A 246 3.40 0.32 23.61
CA ARG A 246 2.85 -0.91 24.26
C ARG A 246 1.34 -1.05 24.38
#